data_AF-A0A5B7B5C7-F1
#
_entry.id   AF-A0A5B7B5C7-F1
#
_cell.length_a   1.000
_cell.length_b   1.000
_cell.length_c   1.000
_cell.angle_alpha   90.00
_cell.angle_beta   90.00
_cell.angle_gamma   90.00
#
_symmetry.space_group_name_H-M   'P 1'
#
loop_
_entity.id
_entity.type
_entity.pdbx_description
1 polymer ?
#
loop_
_entity_poly.entity_id
_entity_poly.type
_entity_poly.pdbx_seq_one_letter_code
_entity_poly.pdbx_strand_id
1 'polypeptide(L)'
;GTTIFLEDNPEKLNTISTNSNSTSRIYKVEYHTLAREAYKLLKHARRNPACAPHSGPLENSTCKLALTRLPRQVYRVKWDVVVVDGPSGDAPDAAGRMAAIYTASMIARAGNTTHVVVHDVDRLIEKWFSWEFLCYDNLVSSKGKLWNFRIPGQSNSTTFCPSTNSLIE
;
A
#
# COMPACT_ATOMS: atom_id res chain seq x y z
N GLY A 1 7.00 -5.83 16.50
CA GLY A 1 7.10 -5.95 15.05
C GLY A 1 7.80 -4.74 14.46
N THR A 2 8.46 -4.92 13.33
CA THR A 2 9.11 -3.87 12.54
C THR A 2 8.06 -3.15 11.70
N THR A 3 7.97 -1.84 11.83
CA THR A 3 6.91 -1.02 11.22
C THR A 3 7.49 0.00 10.25
N ILE A 4 6.83 0.19 9.10
CA ILE A 4 7.15 1.27 8.17
C ILE A 4 5.95 2.19 7.96
N PHE A 5 6.21 3.50 7.96
CA PHE A 5 5.25 4.53 7.56
C PHE A 5 5.66 5.10 6.21
N LEU A 6 4.71 5.13 5.27
CA LEU A 6 4.82 5.83 3.99
C LEU A 6 4.11 7.19 4.12
N GLU A 7 4.89 8.26 4.23
CA GLU A 7 4.41 9.59 4.61
C GLU A 7 5.11 10.67 3.78
N ASP A 8 4.45 11.78 3.49
CA ASP A 8 5.02 12.94 2.79
C ASP A 8 5.05 14.21 3.65
N ASN A 9 4.28 14.26 4.74
CA ASN A 9 4.19 15.42 5.61
C ASN A 9 5.50 15.63 6.41
N PRO A 10 6.19 16.77 6.24
CA PRO A 10 7.46 17.09 6.91
C PRO A 10 7.35 17.15 8.44
N GLU A 11 6.21 17.57 8.99
CA GLU A 11 6.02 17.65 10.45
C GLU A 11 5.93 16.26 11.07
N LYS A 12 5.21 15.34 10.43
CA LYS A 12 5.12 13.94 10.86
C LYS A 12 6.46 13.22 10.74
N LEU A 13 7.25 13.53 9.70
CA LEU A 13 8.59 12.97 9.49
C LEU A 13 9.55 13.25 10.67
N ASN A 14 9.43 14.41 11.30
CA ASN A 14 10.27 14.81 12.43
C ASN A 14 9.88 14.15 13.76
N THR A 15 8.68 13.58 13.85
CA THR A 15 8.12 13.09 15.13
C THR A 15 8.63 11.69 15.49
N ILE A 16 8.99 10.85 14.50
CA ILE A 16 9.42 9.46 14.75
C ILE A 16 10.95 9.30 14.63
N SER A 17 11.65 10.23 13.98
CA SER A 17 13.11 10.16 13.81
C SER A 17 13.92 10.34 15.10
N THR A 18 13.27 10.73 16.21
CA THR A 18 13.91 11.04 17.50
C THR A 18 14.20 9.82 18.38
N ASN A 19 13.71 8.62 18.03
CA ASN A 19 13.92 7.41 18.84
C ASN A 19 14.77 6.35 18.10
N SER A 20 16.08 6.42 18.30
CA SER A 20 17.11 5.54 17.70
C SER A 20 16.98 4.04 18.03
N ASN A 21 16.19 3.68 19.04
CA ASN A 21 15.88 2.30 19.44
C ASN A 21 14.50 1.80 18.96
N SER A 22 13.80 2.57 18.12
CA SER A 22 12.47 2.15 17.67
C SER A 22 12.56 1.13 16.51
N THR A 23 11.69 0.12 16.54
CA THR A 23 11.49 -0.80 15.41
C THR A 23 10.65 -0.18 14.29
N SER A 24 10.37 1.13 14.37
CA SER A 24 9.55 1.89 13.45
C SER A 24 10.43 2.78 12.58
N ARG A 25 10.14 2.83 11.27
CA ARG A 25 10.82 3.73 10.33
C ARG A 25 9.78 4.53 9.56
N ILE A 26 10.01 5.83 9.37
CA ILE A 26 9.27 6.61 8.37
C ILE A 26 10.18 6.79 7.16
N TYR A 27 9.60 6.65 5.98
CA TYR A 27 10.25 7.10 4.75
C TYR A 27 9.39 8.13 4.05
N LYS A 28 10.03 9.25 3.70
CA LYS A 28 9.42 10.28 2.87
C LYS A 28 9.11 9.70 1.50
N VAL A 29 7.87 9.86 1.05
CA VAL A 29 7.44 9.46 -0.28
C VAL A 29 7.17 10.70 -1.12
N GLU A 30 7.64 10.69 -2.37
CA GLU A 30 7.25 11.66 -3.38
C GLU A 30 6.11 11.07 -4.21
N TYR A 31 4.93 11.70 -4.11
CA TYR A 31 3.75 11.27 -4.85
C TYR A 31 3.61 12.08 -6.14
N HIS A 32 3.49 11.39 -7.27
CA HIS A 32 3.33 12.02 -8.58
C HIS A 32 1.95 11.77 -9.20
N THR A 33 1.10 10.95 -8.56
CA THR A 33 -0.26 10.62 -9.02
C THR A 33 -1.29 11.51 -8.36
N LEU A 34 -2.20 12.09 -9.15
CA LEU A 34 -3.27 12.95 -8.63
C LEU A 34 -4.54 12.15 -8.31
N ALA A 35 -5.32 12.61 -7.33
CA ALA A 35 -6.58 11.99 -6.95
C ALA A 35 -7.56 11.86 -8.13
N ARG A 36 -7.65 12.88 -9.00
CA ARG A 36 -8.47 12.85 -10.23
C ARG A 36 -8.10 11.73 -11.21
N GLU A 37 -6.87 11.19 -11.12
CA GLU A 37 -6.40 10.13 -12.01
C GLU A 37 -6.79 8.73 -11.52
N ALA A 38 -7.39 8.60 -10.34
CA ALA A 38 -7.68 7.33 -9.67
C ALA A 38 -8.32 6.29 -10.60
N TYR A 39 -9.38 6.65 -11.32
CA TYR A 39 -10.06 5.72 -12.21
C TYR A 39 -9.16 5.24 -13.37
N LYS A 40 -8.40 6.16 -13.98
CA LYS A 40 -7.46 5.85 -15.07
C LYS A 40 -6.33 4.94 -14.57
N LEU A 41 -5.83 5.19 -13.36
CA LEU A 41 -4.78 4.40 -12.73
C LEU A 41 -5.26 2.99 -12.37
N LEU A 42 -6.47 2.86 -11.83
CA LEU A 42 -7.09 1.57 -11.52
C LEU A 42 -7.28 0.73 -12.80
N LYS A 43 -7.79 1.35 -13.87
CA LYS A 43 -7.92 0.71 -15.19
C LYS A 43 -6.58 0.29 -15.77
N HIS A 44 -5.53 1.09 -15.57
CA HIS A 44 -4.17 0.75 -15.97
C HIS A 44 -3.66 -0.48 -15.20
N ALA A 45 -3.80 -0.48 -13.88
CA ALA A 45 -3.32 -1.57 -13.02
C ALA A 45 -3.95 -2.92 -13.37
N ARG A 46 -5.26 -2.95 -13.60
CA ARG A 46 -6.01 -4.16 -13.98
C ARG A 46 -5.59 -4.77 -15.31
N ARG A 47 -5.02 -3.97 -16.23
CA ARG A 47 -4.72 -4.39 -17.61
C ARG A 47 -3.24 -4.61 -17.86
N ASN A 48 -2.37 -4.07 -17.01
CA ASN A 48 -0.94 -4.09 -17.21
C ASN A 48 -0.29 -5.21 -16.37
N PRO A 49 0.29 -6.24 -17.00
CA PRO A 49 1.00 -7.30 -16.27
C PRO A 49 2.13 -6.79 -15.37
N ALA A 50 2.71 -5.62 -15.67
CA ALA A 50 3.71 -4.99 -14.82
C ALA A 50 3.19 -4.55 -13.45
N CYS A 51 1.86 -4.52 -13.27
CA CYS A 51 1.18 -4.20 -12.02
C CYS A 51 0.71 -5.45 -11.24
N ALA A 52 0.99 -6.67 -11.74
CA ALA A 52 0.60 -7.90 -11.06
C ALA A 52 1.50 -8.18 -9.84
N PRO A 53 1.02 -8.88 -8.80
CA PRO A 53 1.80 -9.16 -7.58
C PRO A 53 3.13 -9.91 -7.81
N HIS A 54 3.30 -10.58 -8.96
CA HIS A 54 4.51 -11.31 -9.34
C HIS A 54 5.21 -10.74 -10.58
N SER A 55 5.05 -9.44 -10.84
CA SER A 55 5.63 -8.77 -12.01
C SER A 55 7.15 -8.54 -11.94
N GLY A 56 7.83 -9.07 -10.91
CA GLY A 56 9.25 -8.83 -10.63
C GLY A 56 9.49 -7.79 -9.52
N PRO A 57 10.75 -7.36 -9.32
CA PRO A 57 11.13 -6.44 -8.25
C PRO A 57 10.42 -5.08 -8.36
N LEU A 58 9.88 -4.60 -7.23
CA LEU A 58 9.07 -3.37 -7.19
C LEU A 58 9.88 -2.13 -7.58
N GLU A 59 11.16 -2.08 -7.18
CA GLU A 59 12.10 -0.99 -7.49
C GLU A 59 12.34 -0.80 -9.00
N ASN A 60 12.10 -1.84 -9.80
CA ASN A 60 12.27 -1.84 -11.26
C ASN A 60 10.93 -1.92 -12.00
N SER A 61 9.80 -1.79 -11.30
CA SER A 61 8.48 -1.92 -11.90
C SER A 61 8.19 -0.78 -12.86
N THR A 62 7.56 -1.11 -13.99
CA THR A 62 7.01 -0.13 -14.94
C THR A 62 5.53 0.18 -14.70
N CYS A 63 4.95 -0.36 -13.61
CA CYS A 63 3.59 -0.03 -13.20
C CYS A 63 3.49 1.43 -12.76
N LYS A 64 2.49 2.17 -13.26
CA LYS A 64 2.31 3.59 -12.90
C LYS A 64 1.97 3.85 -11.43
N LEU A 65 1.57 2.81 -10.70
CA LEU A 65 1.28 2.89 -9.26
C LEU A 65 2.50 2.53 -8.39
N ALA A 66 3.56 1.99 -8.96
CA ALA A 66 4.73 1.58 -8.19
C ALA A 66 5.54 2.80 -7.74
N LEU A 67 5.75 2.94 -6.43
CA LEU A 67 6.72 3.87 -5.88
C LEU A 67 8.11 3.22 -6.00
N THR A 68 8.86 3.58 -7.05
CA THR A 68 10.16 2.97 -7.38
C THR A 68 11.37 3.69 -6.79
N ARG A 69 11.20 4.92 -6.30
CA ARG A 69 12.28 5.77 -5.76
C ARG A 69 12.41 5.74 -4.23
N LEU A 70 11.88 4.70 -3.58
CA LEU A 70 12.07 4.51 -2.14
C LEU A 70 13.46 3.94 -1.83
N PRO A 71 14.01 4.17 -0.62
CA PRO A 71 15.27 3.56 -0.21
C PRO A 71 15.22 2.03 -0.29
N ARG A 72 16.33 1.40 -0.71
CA ARG A 72 16.43 -0.07 -0.90
C ARG A 72 15.93 -0.89 0.29
N GLN A 73 16.07 -0.36 1.50
CA GLN A 73 15.61 -1.02 2.72
C GLN A 73 14.09 -1.24 2.74
N VAL A 74 13.31 -0.33 2.15
CA VAL A 74 11.84 -0.44 2.09
C VAL A 74 11.41 -1.72 1.36
N TYR A 75 12.07 -2.05 0.25
CA TYR A 75 11.75 -3.23 -0.55
C TYR A 75 12.30 -4.54 0.03
N ARG A 76 13.45 -4.48 0.72
CA ARG A 76 14.17 -5.68 1.17
C ARG A 76 13.75 -6.18 2.55
N VAL A 77 13.31 -5.29 3.43
CA VAL A 77 12.90 -5.67 4.79
C VAL A 77 11.51 -6.32 4.74
N LYS A 78 11.36 -7.46 5.41
CA LYS A 78 10.06 -8.05 5.67
C LYS A 78 9.42 -7.32 6.86
N TRP A 79 8.50 -6.41 6.55
CA TRP A 79 7.81 -5.59 7.55
C TRP A 79 6.68 -6.37 8.20
N ASP A 80 6.51 -6.19 9.51
CA ASP A 80 5.34 -6.73 10.22
C ASP A 80 4.12 -5.83 10.02
N VAL A 81 4.35 -4.51 9.90
CA VAL A 81 3.30 -3.50 9.68
C VAL A 81 3.75 -2.47 8.64
N VAL A 82 2.88 -2.18 7.68
CA VAL A 82 3.01 -1.07 6.72
C VAL A 82 1.84 -0.12 6.94
N VAL A 83 2.13 1.13 7.29
CA VAL A 83 1.12 2.17 7.52
C VAL A 83 1.10 3.13 6.32
N VAL A 84 -0.09 3.30 5.75
CA VAL A 84 -0.38 4.23 4.65
C VAL A 84 -1.18 5.41 5.21
N ASP A 85 -0.49 6.50 5.50
CA ASP A 85 -1.08 7.72 6.08
C ASP A 85 -0.80 8.99 5.24
N GLY A 86 0.12 8.93 4.27
CA GLY A 86 0.32 9.99 3.26
C GLY A 86 -0.06 9.54 1.84
N PRO A 87 -0.37 10.49 0.92
CA PRO A 87 -0.41 11.93 1.13
C PRO A 87 -1.70 12.43 1.80
N SER A 88 -1.66 13.64 2.38
CA SER A 88 -2.82 14.24 3.06
C SER A 88 -3.98 14.63 2.11
N GLY A 89 -3.65 14.95 0.86
CA GLY A 89 -4.54 15.58 -0.12
C GLY A 89 -5.88 14.88 -0.32
N ASP A 90 -6.98 15.65 -0.22
CA ASP A 90 -8.36 15.25 -0.51
C ASP A 90 -8.95 15.91 -1.76
N ALA A 91 -8.30 16.95 -2.27
CA ALA A 91 -8.70 17.63 -3.49
C ALA A 91 -8.36 16.80 -4.74
N PRO A 92 -9.15 16.91 -5.83
CA PRO A 92 -8.88 16.21 -7.09
C PRO A 92 -7.49 16.46 -7.68
N ASP A 93 -6.95 17.67 -7.49
CA ASP A 93 -5.63 18.09 -7.96
C ASP A 93 -4.50 17.87 -6.94
N ALA A 94 -4.82 17.33 -5.76
CA ALA A 94 -3.81 16.91 -4.81
C ALA A 94 -3.33 15.49 -5.10
N ALA A 95 -2.14 15.15 -4.59
CA ALA A 95 -1.69 13.78 -4.58
C ALA A 95 -2.64 12.93 -3.72
N GLY A 96 -2.92 11.70 -4.15
CA GLY A 96 -3.72 10.76 -3.35
C GLY A 96 -3.02 9.43 -3.07
N ARG A 97 -3.60 8.61 -2.21
CA ARG A 97 -2.96 7.40 -1.63
C ARG A 97 -2.89 6.17 -2.53
N MET A 98 -3.29 6.31 -3.79
CA MET A 98 -3.35 5.21 -4.77
C MET A 98 -2.02 4.45 -4.91
N ALA A 99 -0.93 5.17 -5.16
CA ALA A 99 0.41 4.59 -5.30
C ALA A 99 0.94 4.02 -3.97
N ALA A 100 0.61 4.67 -2.84
CA ALA A 100 0.98 4.20 -1.51
C ALA A 100 0.32 2.86 -1.17
N ILE A 101 -1.01 2.75 -1.38
CA ILE A 101 -1.78 1.53 -1.13
C ILE A 101 -1.28 0.39 -2.02
N TYR A 102 -1.09 0.64 -3.32
CA TYR A 102 -0.52 -0.35 -4.24
C TYR A 102 0.86 -0.83 -3.77
N THR A 103 1.78 0.09 -3.48
CA THR A 103 3.15 -0.24 -3.04
C THR A 103 3.15 -1.01 -1.72
N ALA A 104 2.32 -0.60 -0.75
CA ALA A 104 2.14 -1.31 0.51
C ALA A 104 1.65 -2.75 0.30
N SER A 105 0.73 -2.95 -0.64
CA SER A 105 0.22 -4.29 -0.97
C SER A 105 1.30 -5.22 -1.55
N MET A 106 2.23 -4.67 -2.34
CA MET A 106 3.36 -5.39 -2.93
C MET A 106 4.40 -5.73 -1.86
N ILE A 107 4.76 -4.76 -1.01
CA ILE A 107 5.67 -4.95 0.12
C ILE A 107 5.14 -6.04 1.07
N ALA A 108 3.85 -5.99 1.39
CA ALA A 108 3.22 -6.94 2.29
C ALA A 108 3.26 -8.37 1.74
N ARG A 109 3.06 -8.56 0.42
CA ARG A 109 3.13 -9.88 -0.23
C ARG A 109 4.55 -10.43 -0.36
N ALA A 110 5.55 -9.58 -0.44
CA ALA A 110 6.97 -9.99 -0.37
C ALA A 110 7.42 -10.34 1.07
N GLY A 111 6.60 -10.01 2.07
CA GLY A 111 6.81 -10.31 3.48
C GLY A 111 6.50 -11.77 3.88
N ASN A 112 6.28 -11.98 5.17
CA ASN A 112 5.81 -13.27 5.72
C ASN A 112 4.31 -13.21 6.00
N THR A 113 3.92 -12.38 6.96
CA THR A 113 2.54 -11.99 7.25
C THR A 113 2.63 -10.56 7.69
N THR A 114 2.02 -9.67 6.92
CA THR A 114 2.21 -8.23 7.10
C THR A 114 0.84 -7.58 7.27
N HIS A 115 0.72 -6.75 8.29
CA HIS A 115 -0.43 -5.90 8.46
C HIS A 115 -0.29 -4.65 7.59
N VAL A 116 -1.30 -4.34 6.79
CA VAL A 116 -1.38 -3.06 6.07
C VAL A 116 -2.48 -2.23 6.73
N VAL A 117 -2.10 -1.09 7.30
CA VAL A 117 -3.03 -0.15 7.93
C VAL A 117 -3.20 1.04 7.02
N VAL A 118 -4.42 1.26 6.55
CA VAL A 118 -4.76 2.37 5.64
C VAL A 118 -5.62 3.38 6.40
N HIS A 119 -5.24 4.65 6.31
CA HIS A 119 -5.98 5.78 6.88
C HIS A 119 -6.84 6.50 5.83
N ASP A 120 -7.78 7.34 6.28
CA ASP A 120 -8.78 8.06 5.48
C ASP A 120 -9.61 7.16 4.56
N VAL A 121 -9.91 5.94 5.01
CA VAL A 121 -10.77 4.99 4.27
C VAL A 121 -12.23 5.39 4.27
N ASP A 122 -12.61 6.56 4.80
CA ASP A 122 -13.91 7.18 4.56
C ASP A 122 -14.02 7.75 3.14
N ARG A 123 -12.88 8.07 2.51
CA ARG A 123 -12.79 8.58 1.13
C ARG A 123 -12.91 7.46 0.09
N LEU A 124 -13.51 7.78 -1.06
CA LEU A 124 -13.87 6.79 -2.08
C LEU A 124 -12.64 6.14 -2.74
N ILE A 125 -11.61 6.92 -3.04
CA ILE A 125 -10.41 6.46 -3.75
C ILE A 125 -9.65 5.45 -2.88
N GLU A 126 -9.44 5.78 -1.61
CA GLU A 126 -8.77 4.95 -0.62
C GLU A 126 -9.51 3.62 -0.42
N LYS A 127 -10.85 3.64 -0.34
CA LYS A 127 -11.67 2.42 -0.29
C LYS A 127 -11.46 1.55 -1.52
N TRP A 128 -11.59 2.12 -2.72
CA TRP A 128 -11.47 1.36 -3.98
C TRP A 128 -10.09 0.71 -4.14
N PHE A 129 -9.03 1.47 -3.86
CA PHE A 129 -7.67 0.96 -3.97
C PHE A 129 -7.35 -0.07 -2.88
N SER A 130 -7.90 0.09 -1.67
CA SER A 130 -7.76 -0.90 -0.61
C SER A 130 -8.44 -2.23 -1.01
N TRP A 131 -9.66 -2.19 -1.51
CA TRP A 131 -10.34 -3.40 -1.97
C TRP A 131 -9.65 -4.07 -3.16
N GLU A 132 -9.15 -3.28 -4.11
CA GLU A 132 -8.45 -3.81 -5.28
C GLU A 132 -7.17 -4.57 -4.91
N PHE A 133 -6.34 -4.01 -4.01
CA PHE A 133 -4.97 -4.48 -3.81
C PHE A 133 -4.77 -5.21 -2.46
N LEU A 134 -5.60 -4.95 -1.47
CA LEU A 134 -5.53 -5.56 -0.14
C LEU A 134 -6.61 -6.62 0.09
N CYS A 135 -7.68 -6.61 -0.71
CA CYS A 135 -8.78 -7.58 -0.71
C CYS A 135 -9.67 -7.52 0.53
N TYR A 136 -10.97 -7.69 0.30
CA TYR A 136 -11.97 -7.71 1.37
C TYR A 136 -11.69 -8.81 2.39
N ASP A 137 -11.36 -10.02 1.91
CA ASP A 137 -11.16 -11.20 2.76
C ASP A 137 -9.96 -11.07 3.72
N ASN A 138 -9.03 -10.15 3.45
CA ASN A 138 -7.90 -9.89 4.33
C ASN A 138 -8.22 -8.81 5.39
N LEU A 139 -9.39 -8.17 5.37
CA LEU A 139 -9.75 -7.13 6.35
C LEU A 139 -9.95 -7.74 7.74
N VAL A 140 -9.09 -7.36 8.68
CA VAL A 140 -9.16 -7.84 10.08
C VAL A 140 -9.98 -6.91 10.96
N SER A 141 -9.89 -5.60 10.72
CA SER A 141 -10.65 -4.63 11.53
C SER A 141 -10.88 -3.31 10.79
N SER A 142 -12.03 -2.70 11.04
CA SER A 142 -12.34 -1.32 10.68
C SER A 142 -12.66 -0.51 11.94
N LYS A 143 -11.96 0.60 12.15
CA LYS A 143 -12.18 1.50 13.29
C LYS A 143 -12.11 2.95 12.80
N GLY A 144 -13.25 3.64 12.79
CA GLY A 144 -13.33 5.02 12.28
C GLY A 144 -12.81 5.09 10.84
N LYS A 145 -11.78 5.92 10.61
CA LYS A 145 -11.12 6.12 9.31
C LYS A 145 -9.97 5.14 9.02
N LEU A 146 -9.77 4.14 9.87
CA LEU A 146 -8.67 3.17 9.75
C LEU A 146 -9.19 1.79 9.37
N TRP A 147 -8.57 1.19 8.36
CA TRP A 147 -8.69 -0.24 8.05
C TRP A 147 -7.36 -0.95 8.25
N ASN A 148 -7.42 -2.16 8.82
CA ASN A 148 -6.27 -3.03 9.02
C ASN A 148 -6.50 -4.34 8.26
N PHE A 149 -5.60 -4.63 7.31
CA PHE A 149 -5.58 -5.83 6.51
C PHE A 149 -4.44 -6.74 6.95
N ARG A 150 -4.68 -8.05 7.07
CA ARG A 150 -3.63 -9.04 7.30
C ARG A 150 -3.33 -9.74 5.98
N ILE A 151 -2.21 -9.40 5.38
CA ILE A 151 -1.80 -9.95 4.08
C ILE A 151 -0.89 -11.15 4.31
N PRO A 152 -1.25 -12.36 3.81
CA PRO A 152 -0.33 -13.47 3.77
C PRO A 152 0.77 -13.18 2.73
N GLY A 153 2.02 -13.32 3.14
CA GLY A 153 3.17 -13.21 2.25
C GLY A 153 3.41 -14.50 1.46
N GLN A 154 4.31 -14.43 0.48
CA GLN A 154 4.77 -15.58 -0.32
C GLN A 154 3.63 -16.34 -1.03
N SER A 155 2.50 -15.69 -1.27
CA SER A 155 1.45 -16.22 -2.14
C SER A 155 2.01 -16.33 -3.56
N ASN A 156 1.81 -17.45 -4.26
CA ASN A 156 2.13 -17.58 -5.70
C ASN A 156 0.99 -17.04 -6.60
N SER A 157 0.02 -16.32 -6.03
CA SER A 157 -1.14 -15.82 -6.76
C SER A 157 -0.74 -14.79 -7.81
N THR A 158 -1.17 -14.98 -9.05
CA THR A 158 -0.97 -14.00 -10.14
C THR A 158 -1.93 -12.82 -10.06
N THR A 159 -2.91 -12.87 -9.15
CA THR A 159 -3.91 -11.82 -8.91
C THR A 159 -3.91 -11.38 -7.45
N PHE A 160 -4.31 -10.14 -7.16
CA PHE A 160 -4.34 -9.62 -5.79
C PHE A 160 -5.38 -10.32 -4.93
N CYS A 161 -6.60 -10.43 -5.45
CA CYS A 161 -7.79 -10.97 -4.78
C CYS A 161 -8.36 -12.09 -5.63
N PRO A 162 -7.76 -13.30 -5.59
CA PRO A 162 -8.31 -14.44 -6.31
C PRO A 162 -9.71 -14.72 -5.78
N SER A 163 -10.67 -14.90 -6.70
CA SER A 163 -12.02 -15.31 -6.32
C SER A 163 -11.91 -16.61 -5.53
N THR A 164 -12.31 -16.62 -4.27
CA THR A 164 -12.65 -17.87 -3.61
C THR A 164 -13.83 -18.46 -4.37
N ASN A 165 -13.58 -19.51 -5.18
CA ASN A 165 -14.60 -20.51 -5.39
C ASN A 165 -14.81 -21.17 -4.02
N SER A 166 -15.58 -20.49 -3.16
CA SER A 166 -16.21 -21.13 -2.03
C SER A 166 -17.19 -22.10 -2.67
N LEU A 167 -16.74 -23.35 -2.82
CA LEU A 167 -17.63 -24.48 -3.06
C LEU A 167 -18.71 -24.38 -2.00
N ILE A 168 -19.92 -24.04 -2.45
CA ILE A 168 -21.13 -24.26 -1.68
C ILE A 168 -21.30 -25.78 -1.71
N GLU A 169 -20.87 -26.45 -0.64
CA GLU A 169 -21.44 -27.73 -0.20
C GLU A 169 -22.43 -27.44 0.93
#